data_AF-A0A2U3C185-F1
#
_entry.id   AF-A0A2U3C185-F1
#
_cell.length_a   1.000
_cell.length_b   1.000
_cell.length_c   1.000
_cell.angle_alpha   90.00
_cell.angle_beta   90.00
_cell.angle_gamma   90.00
#
_symmetry.space_group_name_H-M   'P 1'
#
loop_
_entity.id
_entity.type
_entity.pdbx_description
1 polymer ?
#
loop_
_entity_poly.entity_id
_entity_poly.type
_entity_poly.pdbx_seq_one_letter_code
_entity_poly.pdbx_strand_id
1 'polypeptide(L)'
;MSATSRITVLTAATAAVAAAMGSAFAVAPTAVTASAHAFRLAPISAHRIVAPDGRITHSTSSNWAGYSATGQKFTSVSASWVQPTVKCSSQTTYSSFWIGIDGDGSDSVEQTGTEADCSGGQPQYYSWYEMYPAYPVNYSNTVRPGDHFTSTVSVSGSTFTLKLSDTTEGWTKTTTKSSSTAEDASAEVIAEAPSSSSVLPLANFGTANFTGATANGQPIGNFNPDQINMGSGSTTKASTSALSGGENFSVTWKHS
;
A
#
# COMPACT_ATOMS: atom_id res chain seq x y z
N MET A 1 32.56 7.50 76.09
CA MET A 1 31.87 6.21 75.84
C MET A 1 32.48 5.66 74.57
N SER A 2 33.59 4.93 74.71
CA SER A 2 33.66 3.46 74.57
C SER A 2 33.68 3.06 73.09
N ALA A 3 34.65 2.34 72.52
CA ALA A 3 35.92 1.78 72.95
C ALA A 3 36.61 1.24 71.66
N THR A 4 37.95 1.34 71.60
CA THR A 4 38.95 0.34 71.15
C THR A 4 38.55 -0.73 70.10
N SER A 5 39.37 -1.14 69.14
CA SER A 5 40.82 -1.30 69.19
C SER A 5 41.43 -1.58 67.80
N ARG A 6 42.68 -1.16 67.63
CA ARG A 6 43.62 -1.54 66.55
C ARG A 6 44.07 -2.99 66.73
N ILE A 7 44.59 -3.61 65.67
CA ILE A 7 45.85 -4.39 65.70
C ILE A 7 46.42 -4.49 64.29
N THR A 8 47.69 -4.11 64.17
CA THR A 8 48.60 -4.35 63.05
C THR A 8 49.48 -5.52 63.41
N VAL A 9 49.71 -6.47 62.50
CA VAL A 9 50.90 -7.35 62.53
C VAL A 9 51.41 -7.57 61.10
N LEU A 10 52.67 -7.21 60.86
CA LEU A 10 53.49 -7.65 59.74
C LEU A 10 54.11 -9.01 60.06
N THR A 11 54.21 -9.90 59.07
CA THR A 11 55.34 -10.84 58.92
C THR A 11 55.55 -11.19 57.45
N ALA A 12 56.81 -11.14 57.00
CA ALA A 12 57.29 -11.62 55.71
C ALA A 12 57.95 -13.00 55.87
N ALA A 13 57.83 -13.89 54.86
CA ALA A 13 58.87 -14.88 54.48
C ALA A 13 58.45 -15.77 53.28
N THR A 14 59.19 -15.60 52.18
CA THR A 14 59.75 -16.58 51.21
C THR A 14 59.04 -17.88 50.77
N ALA A 15 58.92 -17.95 49.42
CA ALA A 15 59.28 -19.05 48.49
C ALA A 15 58.54 -20.40 48.50
N ALA A 16 57.83 -20.70 47.39
CA ALA A 16 58.00 -21.94 46.62
C ALA A 16 57.34 -21.81 45.23
N VAL A 17 58.09 -22.16 44.20
CA VAL A 17 57.65 -22.29 42.81
C VAL A 17 56.80 -23.55 42.67
N ALA A 18 55.62 -23.44 42.08
CA ALA A 18 54.94 -24.57 41.45
C ALA A 18 54.22 -24.07 40.19
N ALA A 19 54.84 -24.33 39.03
CA ALA A 19 54.22 -24.18 37.73
C ALA A 19 53.06 -25.17 37.62
N ALA A 20 51.83 -24.67 37.53
CA ALA A 20 50.67 -25.46 37.15
C ALA A 20 50.08 -24.84 35.88
N MET A 21 50.19 -25.60 34.79
CA MET A 21 49.66 -25.27 33.47
C MET A 21 48.12 -25.22 33.56
N GLY A 22 47.57 -24.00 33.59
CA GLY A 22 46.13 -23.76 33.54
C GLY A 22 45.72 -23.44 32.11
N SER A 23 45.10 -24.41 31.45
CA SER A 23 44.55 -24.32 30.10
C SER A 23 43.67 -23.08 29.92
N ALA A 24 44.03 -22.23 28.97
CA ALA A 24 43.15 -21.17 28.50
C ALA A 24 41.96 -21.80 27.78
N PHE A 25 40.79 -21.85 28.44
CA PHE A 25 39.53 -22.05 27.74
C PHE A 25 39.22 -20.76 26.97
N ALA A 26 39.69 -20.69 25.73
CA ALA A 26 39.16 -19.76 24.75
C ALA A 26 37.68 -20.12 24.52
N VAL A 27 36.78 -19.36 25.13
CA VAL A 27 35.36 -19.40 24.76
C VAL A 27 35.28 -18.76 23.38
N ALA A 28 35.30 -19.59 22.35
CA ALA A 28 34.97 -19.16 21.00
C ALA A 28 33.56 -18.55 21.03
N PRO A 29 33.32 -17.37 20.44
CA PRO A 29 31.96 -16.90 20.26
C PRO A 29 31.26 -17.91 19.36
N THR A 30 30.24 -18.58 19.89
CA THR A 30 29.28 -19.32 19.07
C THR A 30 28.62 -18.30 18.15
N ALA A 31 29.09 -18.24 16.91
CA ALA A 31 28.38 -17.55 15.85
C ALA A 31 27.02 -18.24 15.72
N VAL A 32 25.98 -17.59 16.26
CA VAL A 32 24.61 -17.95 15.95
C VAL A 32 24.45 -17.65 14.47
N THR A 33 24.63 -18.66 13.63
CA THR A 33 24.19 -18.63 12.25
C THR A 33 22.68 -18.45 12.28
N ALA A 34 22.23 -17.21 12.23
CA ALA A 34 20.85 -16.91 11.87
C ALA A 34 20.66 -17.50 10.48
N SER A 35 19.98 -18.64 10.39
CA SER A 35 19.43 -19.11 9.12
C SER A 35 18.47 -18.04 8.63
N ALA A 36 18.99 -17.12 7.81
CA ALA A 36 18.20 -16.26 6.97
C ALA A 36 17.40 -17.20 6.06
N HIS A 37 16.19 -17.55 6.50
CA HIS A 37 15.18 -18.08 5.62
C HIS A 37 14.90 -16.94 4.66
N ALA A 38 15.57 -16.98 3.51
CA ALA A 38 15.17 -16.19 2.37
C ALA A 38 13.72 -16.60 2.09
N PHE A 39 12.77 -15.78 2.55
CA PHE A 39 11.41 -15.84 2.10
C PHE A 39 11.49 -15.60 0.60
N ARG A 40 11.43 -16.70 -0.16
CA ARG A 40 11.17 -16.63 -1.59
C ARG A 40 9.74 -16.11 -1.67
N LEU A 41 9.59 -14.81 -1.92
CA LEU A 41 8.35 -14.26 -2.43
C LEU A 41 8.03 -15.08 -3.68
N ALA A 42 7.01 -15.93 -3.59
CA ALA A 42 6.45 -16.53 -4.78
C ALA A 42 6.06 -15.37 -5.71
N PRO A 43 6.32 -15.45 -7.03
CA PRO A 43 5.82 -14.44 -7.94
C PRO A 43 4.30 -14.45 -7.79
N ILE A 44 3.76 -13.38 -7.21
CA ILE A 44 2.32 -13.11 -7.21
C ILE A 44 1.97 -13.05 -8.71
N SER A 45 1.06 -13.92 -9.17
CA SER A 45 0.54 -13.82 -10.53
C SER A 45 0.17 -12.37 -10.76
N ALA A 46 0.78 -11.74 -11.76
CA ALA A 46 0.53 -10.34 -12.07
C ALA A 46 -0.97 -10.15 -12.31
N HIS A 47 -1.64 -9.51 -11.35
CA HIS A 47 -2.98 -9.00 -11.53
C HIS A 47 -2.91 -7.81 -12.48
N ARG A 48 -3.97 -7.64 -13.26
CA ARG A 48 -4.21 -6.53 -14.16
C ARG A 48 -5.33 -5.70 -13.57
N ILE A 49 -5.12 -4.40 -13.51
CA ILE A 49 -6.22 -3.47 -13.26
C ILE A 49 -6.97 -3.32 -14.58
N VAL A 50 -8.29 -3.38 -14.54
CA VAL A 50 -9.14 -3.23 -15.75
C VAL A 50 -10.18 -2.17 -15.43
N ALA A 51 -10.28 -1.15 -16.27
CA ALA A 51 -11.28 -0.12 -16.08
C ALA A 51 -12.71 -0.62 -16.40
N PRO A 52 -13.74 -0.06 -15.76
CA PRO A 52 -15.13 -0.37 -16.06
C PRO A 52 -15.47 0.06 -17.49
N ASP A 53 -16.19 -0.80 -18.19
CA ASP A 53 -16.67 -0.54 -19.55
C ASP A 53 -17.80 0.50 -19.52
N GLY A 54 -17.49 1.74 -19.90
CA GLY A 54 -18.45 2.79 -20.25
C GLY A 54 -18.77 3.86 -19.19
N ARG A 55 -19.28 5.01 -19.68
CA ARG A 55 -19.62 6.23 -18.92
C ARG A 55 -20.95 6.10 -18.17
N ILE A 56 -20.99 6.28 -16.84
CA ILE A 56 -22.18 6.04 -16.01
C ILE A 56 -22.36 7.14 -14.91
N THR A 57 -23.58 7.32 -14.41
CA THR A 57 -23.92 8.15 -13.23
C THR A 57 -24.64 7.30 -12.18
N HIS A 58 -24.17 7.29 -10.93
CA HIS A 58 -24.54 6.34 -9.85
C HIS A 58 -24.41 4.87 -10.26
N SER A 59 -23.19 4.49 -10.66
CA SER A 59 -22.94 3.20 -11.28
C SER A 59 -22.66 2.05 -10.32
N THR A 60 -22.78 0.84 -10.87
CA THR A 60 -22.21 -0.37 -10.28
C THR A 60 -21.15 -0.89 -11.24
N SER A 61 -19.92 -1.06 -10.76
CA SER A 61 -18.83 -1.72 -11.48
C SER A 61 -18.63 -3.14 -10.93
N SER A 62 -18.13 -4.05 -11.78
CA SER A 62 -17.81 -5.41 -11.35
C SER A 62 -16.57 -5.47 -10.44
N ASN A 63 -15.69 -4.48 -10.53
CA ASN A 63 -14.40 -4.48 -9.85
C ASN A 63 -14.02 -3.15 -9.16
N TRP A 64 -14.69 -2.03 -9.44
CA TRP A 64 -14.35 -0.74 -8.82
C TRP A 64 -15.42 -0.24 -7.86
N ALA A 65 -14.98 0.47 -6.82
CA ALA A 65 -15.80 1.33 -5.99
C ALA A 65 -15.02 2.62 -5.68
N GLY A 66 -15.66 3.77 -5.79
CA GLY A 66 -15.03 5.07 -5.54
C GLY A 66 -15.67 6.16 -6.37
N TYR A 67 -14.86 7.13 -6.81
CA TYR A 67 -15.31 8.22 -7.67
C TYR A 67 -14.49 8.30 -8.96
N SER A 68 -15.18 8.56 -10.06
CA SER A 68 -14.59 8.88 -11.37
C SER A 68 -15.18 10.19 -11.89
N ALA A 69 -14.35 11.19 -12.16
CA ALA A 69 -14.75 12.42 -12.83
C ALA A 69 -14.47 12.30 -14.33
N THR A 70 -15.46 12.58 -15.18
CA THR A 70 -15.34 12.51 -16.65
C THR A 70 -15.88 13.78 -17.34
N GLY A 71 -15.80 13.83 -18.67
CA GLY A 71 -16.47 14.86 -19.49
C GLY A 71 -15.60 16.08 -19.85
N GLN A 72 -14.32 16.06 -19.49
CA GLN A 72 -13.31 17.04 -19.90
C GLN A 72 -11.92 16.40 -19.80
N LYS A 73 -10.87 17.16 -20.15
CA LYS A 73 -9.48 16.72 -19.96
C LYS A 73 -9.03 16.91 -18.51
N PHE A 74 -8.38 15.89 -17.94
CA PHE A 74 -7.83 15.92 -16.60
C PHE A 74 -6.30 15.90 -16.65
N THR A 75 -5.68 16.94 -16.11
CA THR A 75 -4.22 17.08 -16.06
C THR A 75 -3.65 16.69 -14.70
N SER A 76 -4.50 16.53 -13.68
CA SER A 76 -4.08 16.06 -12.37
C SER A 76 -5.21 15.42 -11.58
N VAL A 77 -4.85 14.46 -10.74
CA VAL A 77 -5.67 13.90 -9.67
C VAL A 77 -4.82 13.75 -8.42
N SER A 78 -5.40 13.96 -7.24
CA SER A 78 -4.72 13.73 -5.97
C SER A 78 -5.71 13.28 -4.91
N ALA A 79 -5.28 12.39 -4.02
CA ALA A 79 -6.00 12.03 -2.82
C ALA A 79 -5.02 11.47 -1.77
N SER A 80 -5.50 11.40 -0.52
CA SER A 80 -4.83 10.73 0.58
C SER A 80 -5.72 9.62 1.15
N TRP A 81 -5.12 8.54 1.61
CA TRP A 81 -5.83 7.47 2.31
C TRP A 81 -4.97 6.89 3.44
N VAL A 82 -5.65 6.24 4.39
CA VAL A 82 -4.99 5.39 5.38
C VAL A 82 -5.02 3.97 4.86
N GLN A 83 -3.87 3.29 4.84
CA GLN A 83 -3.75 1.90 4.41
C GLN A 83 -4.72 1.01 5.20
N PRO A 84 -5.73 0.40 4.54
CA PRO A 84 -6.70 -0.41 5.24
C PRO A 84 -6.08 -1.69 5.81
N THR A 85 -6.62 -2.17 6.92
CA THR A 85 -6.29 -3.50 7.45
C THR A 85 -7.20 -4.53 6.80
N VAL A 86 -6.63 -5.54 6.15
CA VAL A 86 -7.42 -6.66 5.63
C VAL A 86 -7.63 -7.76 6.67
N LYS A 87 -8.84 -8.34 6.65
CA LYS A 87 -9.23 -9.51 7.43
C LYS A 87 -9.15 -10.75 6.56
N CYS A 88 -8.10 -11.54 6.77
CA CYS A 88 -7.85 -12.72 5.98
C CYS A 88 -8.62 -13.95 6.45
N SER A 89 -9.14 -14.69 5.48
CA SER A 89 -9.55 -16.09 5.64
C SER A 89 -8.48 -16.99 5.02
N SER A 90 -8.70 -18.31 4.96
CA SER A 90 -7.78 -19.23 4.27
C SER A 90 -7.69 -18.99 2.76
N GLN A 91 -8.65 -18.26 2.16
CA GLN A 91 -8.67 -17.96 0.74
C GLN A 91 -7.67 -16.85 0.38
N THR A 92 -7.12 -16.94 -0.82
CA THR A 92 -6.37 -15.83 -1.42
C THR A 92 -7.36 -14.82 -2.00
N THR A 93 -7.27 -13.57 -1.57
CA THR A 93 -8.18 -12.48 -1.94
C THR A 93 -7.40 -11.18 -2.10
N TYR A 94 -7.89 -10.26 -2.91
CA TYR A 94 -7.12 -9.09 -3.35
C TYR A 94 -7.90 -7.80 -3.13
N SER A 95 -7.20 -6.71 -2.84
CA SER A 95 -7.80 -5.38 -2.90
C SER A 95 -6.76 -4.29 -3.09
N SER A 96 -7.05 -3.35 -3.97
CA SER A 96 -6.16 -2.23 -4.31
C SER A 96 -6.80 -0.88 -3.99
N PHE A 97 -5.98 0.11 -3.66
CA PHE A 97 -6.39 1.49 -3.40
C PHE A 97 -5.47 2.43 -4.14
N TRP A 98 -6.03 3.22 -5.06
CA TRP A 98 -5.22 3.98 -6.00
C TRP A 98 -5.94 5.24 -6.49
N ILE A 99 -5.16 6.12 -7.12
CA ILE A 99 -5.66 7.21 -7.94
C ILE A 99 -5.07 7.13 -9.34
N GLY A 100 -5.80 7.63 -10.33
CA GLY A 100 -5.40 7.53 -11.73
C GLY A 100 -6.02 8.59 -12.62
N ILE A 101 -5.36 8.81 -13.74
CA ILE A 101 -5.93 9.49 -14.92
C ILE A 101 -6.21 8.40 -15.95
N ASP A 102 -7.30 8.56 -16.69
CA ASP A 102 -7.84 7.56 -17.60
C ASP A 102 -8.38 6.31 -16.89
N GLY A 103 -9.07 5.46 -17.65
CA GLY A 103 -9.71 4.23 -17.24
C GLY A 103 -11.18 4.24 -17.64
N ASP A 104 -11.96 5.12 -17.03
CA ASP A 104 -13.36 5.33 -17.35
C ASP A 104 -13.53 6.02 -18.71
N GLY A 105 -13.88 5.20 -19.70
CA GLY A 105 -14.13 5.65 -21.07
C GLY A 105 -12.88 5.74 -21.95
N SER A 106 -11.76 5.14 -21.54
CA SER A 106 -10.50 5.08 -22.29
C SER A 106 -9.80 3.72 -22.16
N ASP A 107 -8.86 3.42 -23.07
CA ASP A 107 -8.17 2.12 -23.13
C ASP A 107 -6.87 2.04 -22.29
N SER A 108 -6.47 3.15 -21.66
CA SER A 108 -5.33 3.24 -20.73
C SER A 108 -5.80 3.61 -19.32
N VAL A 109 -4.90 3.47 -18.34
CA VAL A 109 -4.98 4.16 -17.05
C VAL A 109 -3.56 4.33 -16.50
N GLU A 110 -3.25 5.56 -16.09
CA GLU A 110 -1.97 5.96 -15.52
C GLU A 110 -2.14 6.20 -14.02
N GLN A 111 -1.61 5.29 -13.21
CA GLN A 111 -2.05 5.15 -11.82
C GLN A 111 -0.97 4.67 -10.86
N THR A 112 -1.14 4.98 -9.58
CA THR A 112 -0.28 4.49 -8.50
C THR A 112 -1.08 4.32 -7.22
N GLY A 113 -0.68 3.33 -6.42
CA GLY A 113 -1.42 2.99 -5.23
C GLY A 113 -0.78 1.88 -4.41
N THR A 114 -1.63 1.26 -3.61
CA THR A 114 -1.26 0.26 -2.61
C THR A 114 -2.19 -0.93 -2.67
N GLU A 115 -1.66 -2.12 -2.40
CA GLU A 115 -2.41 -3.36 -2.25
C GLU A 115 -2.58 -3.71 -0.78
N ALA A 116 -3.71 -4.35 -0.49
CA ALA A 116 -3.98 -5.09 0.73
C ALA A 116 -4.59 -6.44 0.34
N ASP A 117 -3.73 -7.46 0.28
CA ASP A 117 -4.11 -8.79 -0.14
C ASP A 117 -4.12 -9.75 1.03
N CYS A 118 -4.77 -10.90 0.85
CA CYS A 118 -4.63 -12.06 1.71
C CYS A 118 -4.08 -13.21 0.88
N SER A 119 -3.05 -13.89 1.38
CA SER A 119 -2.49 -15.08 0.77
C SER A 119 -2.17 -16.11 1.87
N GLY A 120 -2.72 -17.31 1.75
CA GLY A 120 -2.53 -18.38 2.74
C GLY A 120 -2.96 -17.98 4.17
N GLY A 121 -3.98 -17.14 4.31
CA GLY A 121 -4.42 -16.61 5.61
C GLY A 121 -3.60 -15.46 6.17
N GLN A 122 -2.58 -14.99 5.46
CA GLN A 122 -1.73 -13.89 5.91
C GLN A 122 -1.95 -12.64 5.06
N PRO A 123 -2.01 -11.46 5.69
CA PRO A 123 -2.13 -10.22 4.95
C PRO A 123 -0.82 -9.88 4.25
N GLN A 124 -0.90 -9.29 3.05
CA GLN A 124 0.23 -8.82 2.26
C GLN A 124 -0.04 -7.37 1.84
N TYR A 125 0.94 -6.50 2.04
CA TYR A 125 0.82 -5.07 1.72
C TYR A 125 2.03 -4.65 0.90
N TYR A 126 1.78 -3.94 -0.19
CA TYR A 126 2.82 -3.42 -1.07
C TYR A 126 2.27 -2.25 -1.87
N SER A 127 3.16 -1.50 -2.53
CA SER A 127 2.80 -0.35 -3.36
C SER A 127 3.35 -0.51 -4.77
N TRP A 128 2.76 0.21 -5.71
CA TRP A 128 3.04 0.04 -7.14
C TRP A 128 2.70 1.30 -7.94
N TYR A 129 3.21 1.35 -9.17
CA TYR A 129 2.68 2.21 -10.24
C TYR A 129 2.37 1.37 -11.47
N GLU A 130 1.45 1.85 -12.31
CA GLU A 130 1.07 1.19 -13.55
C GLU A 130 0.80 2.22 -14.64
N MET A 131 1.14 1.83 -15.88
CA MET A 131 0.77 2.51 -17.11
C MET A 131 0.01 1.48 -17.94
N TYR A 132 -1.25 1.22 -17.59
CA TYR A 132 -2.05 0.17 -18.22
C TYR A 132 -2.16 0.46 -19.73
N PRO A 133 -2.01 -0.55 -20.62
CA PRO A 133 -2.10 -1.99 -20.39
C PRO A 133 -0.80 -2.71 -19.98
N ALA A 134 0.29 -1.99 -19.68
CA ALA A 134 1.47 -2.62 -19.10
C ALA A 134 1.18 -3.07 -17.67
N TYR A 135 1.83 -4.16 -17.22
CA TYR A 135 1.67 -4.68 -15.86
C TYR A 135 2.16 -3.70 -14.78
N PRO A 136 1.60 -3.76 -13.56
CA PRO A 136 2.04 -2.95 -12.45
C PRO A 136 3.49 -3.27 -12.07
N VAL A 137 4.20 -2.24 -11.62
CA VAL A 137 5.58 -2.34 -11.14
C VAL A 137 5.62 -2.00 -9.66
N ASN A 138 5.92 -3.02 -8.84
CA ASN A 138 5.97 -2.87 -7.40
C ASN A 138 7.17 -2.03 -6.95
N TYR A 139 6.93 -1.16 -5.99
CA TYR A 139 7.99 -0.52 -5.22
C TYR A 139 8.49 -1.46 -4.13
N SER A 140 9.78 -1.37 -3.80
CA SER A 140 10.40 -2.19 -2.75
C SER A 140 10.19 -1.64 -1.33
N ASN A 141 9.44 -0.54 -1.20
CA ASN A 141 9.25 0.16 0.07
C ASN A 141 8.21 -0.57 0.93
N THR A 142 8.41 -0.47 2.25
CA THR A 142 7.49 -1.07 3.22
C THR A 142 6.15 -0.34 3.18
N VAL A 143 5.07 -1.12 3.28
CA VAL A 143 3.70 -0.67 3.45
C VAL A 143 3.12 -1.45 4.63
N ARG A 144 2.43 -0.76 5.54
CA ARG A 144 1.80 -1.34 6.73
C ARG A 144 0.36 -0.84 6.89
N PRO A 145 -0.51 -1.63 7.52
CA PRO A 145 -1.82 -1.15 7.95
C PRO A 145 -1.68 0.10 8.83
N GLY A 146 -2.49 1.11 8.54
CA GLY A 146 -2.46 2.39 9.25
C GLY A 146 -1.48 3.42 8.69
N ASP A 147 -0.68 3.08 7.68
CA ASP A 147 0.17 4.07 7.02
C ASP A 147 -0.64 5.14 6.30
N HIS A 148 -0.15 6.38 6.32
CA HIS A 148 -0.82 7.53 5.74
C HIS A 148 -0.22 7.85 4.37
N PHE A 149 -0.97 7.50 3.33
CA PHE A 149 -0.60 7.73 1.94
C PHE A 149 -1.12 9.06 1.43
N THR A 150 -0.32 9.72 0.60
CA THR A 150 -0.73 10.83 -0.26
C THR A 150 -0.21 10.56 -1.66
N SER A 151 -1.10 10.62 -2.64
CA SER A 151 -0.75 10.39 -4.04
C SER A 151 -1.15 11.55 -4.93
N THR A 152 -0.38 11.74 -6.00
CA THR A 152 -0.70 12.65 -7.11
C THR A 152 -0.31 11.98 -8.42
N VAL A 153 -1.21 12.00 -9.39
CA VAL A 153 -0.89 11.73 -10.79
C VAL A 153 -1.13 13.01 -11.57
N SER A 154 -0.18 13.41 -12.41
CA SER A 154 -0.31 14.59 -13.26
C SER A 154 0.29 14.37 -14.64
N VAL A 155 -0.29 15.00 -15.65
CA VAL A 155 0.18 14.93 -17.04
C VAL A 155 0.49 16.32 -17.59
N SER A 156 1.61 16.42 -18.30
CA SER A 156 2.02 17.61 -19.07
C SER A 156 2.47 17.19 -20.46
N GLY A 157 1.68 17.53 -21.48
CA GLY A 157 1.82 16.95 -22.81
C GLY A 157 1.53 15.46 -22.75
N SER A 158 2.48 14.61 -23.14
CA SER A 158 2.36 13.15 -23.03
C SER A 158 3.09 12.58 -21.81
N THR A 159 3.62 13.44 -20.93
CA THR A 159 4.46 13.01 -19.80
C THR A 159 3.67 12.97 -18.50
N PHE A 160 3.52 11.78 -17.96
CA PHE A 160 2.88 11.51 -16.68
C PHE A 160 3.92 11.48 -15.56
N THR A 161 3.57 12.10 -14.43
CA THR A 161 4.30 12.01 -13.17
C THR A 161 3.37 11.40 -12.14
N LEU A 162 3.74 10.20 -11.68
CA LEU A 162 3.01 9.42 -10.69
C LEU A 162 3.80 9.48 -9.39
N LYS A 163 3.18 10.06 -8.37
CA LYS A 163 3.80 10.27 -7.06
C LYS A 163 2.99 9.54 -6.00
N LEU A 164 3.68 8.74 -5.18
CA LEU A 164 3.12 8.09 -4.00
C LEU A 164 4.03 8.37 -2.81
N SER A 165 3.47 8.93 -1.75
CA SER A 165 4.19 9.22 -0.51
C SER A 165 3.53 8.50 0.65
N ASP A 166 4.33 7.77 1.40
CA ASP A 166 3.97 7.27 2.73
C ASP A 166 4.55 8.23 3.77
N THR A 167 3.69 8.97 4.42
CA THR A 167 4.09 9.96 5.43
C THR A 167 4.37 9.33 6.79
N THR A 168 3.88 8.10 7.04
CA THR A 168 4.16 7.35 8.26
C THR A 168 5.55 6.73 8.20
N GLU A 169 5.88 6.06 7.09
CA GLU A 169 7.19 5.42 6.88
C GLU A 169 8.25 6.38 6.31
N GLY A 170 7.87 7.62 5.95
CA GLY A 170 8.79 8.70 5.58
C GLY A 170 9.44 8.54 4.21
N TRP A 171 8.79 7.88 3.26
CA TRP A 171 9.30 7.69 1.90
C TRP A 171 8.37 8.26 0.83
N THR A 172 8.96 8.63 -0.30
CA THR A 172 8.24 9.09 -1.49
C THR A 172 8.81 8.41 -2.73
N LYS A 173 7.92 7.98 -3.62
CA LYS A 173 8.26 7.55 -4.98
C LYS A 173 7.67 8.53 -5.98
N THR A 174 8.49 8.86 -6.98
CA THR A 174 8.09 9.63 -8.14
C THR A 174 8.52 8.85 -9.36
N THR A 175 7.56 8.42 -10.16
CA THR A 175 7.78 7.75 -11.43
C THR A 175 7.35 8.68 -12.55
N THR A 176 8.21 8.87 -13.55
CA THR A 176 7.88 9.61 -14.76
C THR A 176 7.82 8.66 -15.95
N LYS A 177 6.72 8.71 -16.69
CA LYS A 177 6.46 7.88 -17.88
C LYS A 177 5.82 8.72 -18.96
N SER A 178 5.85 8.22 -20.19
CA SER A 178 5.18 8.88 -21.30
C SER A 178 4.14 7.95 -21.89
N SER A 179 2.97 8.51 -22.21
CA SER A 179 1.89 7.83 -22.93
C SER A 179 1.41 8.78 -24.02
N SER A 180 1.55 8.37 -25.29
CA SER A 180 1.05 9.15 -26.43
C SER A 180 -0.38 8.76 -26.82
N THR A 181 -0.93 7.73 -26.19
CA THR A 181 -2.26 7.19 -26.43
C THR A 181 -3.23 7.52 -25.32
N ALA A 182 -2.75 7.98 -24.16
CA ALA A 182 -3.58 8.47 -23.09
C ALA A 182 -4.53 9.56 -23.59
N GLU A 183 -5.75 9.48 -23.11
CA GLU A 183 -6.83 10.38 -23.47
C GLU A 183 -7.07 11.44 -22.40
N ASP A 184 -6.49 11.34 -21.22
CA ASP A 184 -6.72 12.25 -20.10
C ASP A 184 -8.23 12.47 -19.82
N ALA A 185 -9.06 11.46 -20.06
CA ALA A 185 -10.53 11.52 -20.16
C ALA A 185 -11.23 11.44 -18.80
N SER A 186 -10.58 10.83 -17.82
CA SER A 186 -11.08 10.67 -16.45
C SER A 186 -10.04 11.02 -15.38
N ALA A 187 -10.52 11.32 -14.18
CA ALA A 187 -9.73 11.41 -12.95
C ALA A 187 -10.41 10.61 -11.84
N GLU A 188 -9.66 9.71 -11.21
CA GLU A 188 -10.24 8.59 -10.47
C GLU A 188 -9.60 8.39 -9.10
N VAL A 189 -10.42 8.02 -8.10
CA VAL A 189 -9.99 7.66 -6.75
C VAL A 189 -10.77 6.42 -6.32
N ILE A 190 -10.10 5.26 -6.30
CA ILE A 190 -10.74 3.95 -6.38
C ILE A 190 -10.22 2.97 -5.32
N ALA A 191 -11.14 2.17 -4.78
CA ALA A 191 -10.87 0.87 -4.19
C ALA A 191 -11.32 -0.23 -5.16
N GLU A 192 -10.46 -1.19 -5.43
CA GLU A 192 -10.63 -2.17 -6.51
C GLU A 192 -10.51 -3.62 -6.02
N ALA A 193 -11.27 -4.53 -6.64
CA ALA A 193 -10.95 -5.95 -6.73
C ALA A 193 -10.18 -6.19 -8.04
N PRO A 194 -8.84 -6.36 -8.03
CA PRO A 194 -8.09 -6.40 -9.27
C PRO A 194 -8.49 -7.56 -10.17
N SER A 195 -8.15 -7.52 -11.45
CA SER A 195 -8.51 -8.55 -12.43
C SER A 195 -7.29 -9.33 -12.89
N SER A 196 -7.50 -10.39 -13.68
CA SER A 196 -6.44 -11.01 -14.49
C SER A 196 -7.04 -11.48 -15.81
N SER A 197 -7.58 -12.70 -15.85
CA SER A 197 -8.54 -13.16 -16.87
C SER A 197 -9.99 -12.84 -16.48
N SER A 198 -10.22 -12.58 -15.20
CA SER A 198 -11.50 -12.18 -14.60
C SER A 198 -11.24 -11.41 -13.31
N VAL A 199 -12.26 -10.73 -12.78
CA VAL A 199 -12.19 -10.05 -11.48
C VAL A 199 -11.81 -11.05 -10.38
N LEU A 200 -10.78 -10.72 -9.62
CA LEU A 200 -10.26 -11.55 -8.54
C LEU A 200 -11.16 -11.47 -7.29
N PRO A 201 -11.11 -12.49 -6.41
CA PRO A 201 -11.87 -12.47 -5.15
C PRO A 201 -11.51 -11.27 -4.29
N LEU A 202 -12.52 -10.52 -3.82
CA LEU A 202 -12.29 -9.25 -3.12
C LEU A 202 -11.89 -9.50 -1.66
N ALA A 203 -10.76 -8.93 -1.23
CA ALA A 203 -10.31 -8.98 0.15
C ALA A 203 -11.21 -8.14 1.07
N ASN A 204 -11.43 -8.62 2.29
CA ASN A 204 -12.17 -7.86 3.29
C ASN A 204 -11.28 -6.77 3.90
N PHE A 205 -11.25 -5.60 3.27
CA PHE A 205 -10.50 -4.42 3.73
C PHE A 205 -11.23 -3.59 4.79
N GLY A 206 -12.43 -4.00 5.20
CA GLY A 206 -13.28 -3.22 6.10
C GLY A 206 -13.74 -1.91 5.45
N THR A 207 -13.04 -0.82 5.74
CA THR A 207 -13.34 0.50 5.18
C THR A 207 -12.04 1.22 4.79
N ALA A 208 -11.96 1.66 3.54
CA ALA A 208 -10.95 2.59 3.07
C ALA A 208 -11.50 4.01 3.14
N ASN A 209 -10.75 4.94 3.73
CA ASN A 209 -11.13 6.34 3.82
C ASN A 209 -10.22 7.16 2.92
N PHE A 210 -10.81 7.82 1.93
CA PHE A 210 -10.15 8.74 1.03
C PHE A 210 -10.46 10.18 1.44
N THR A 211 -9.44 11.02 1.42
CA THR A 211 -9.52 12.42 1.84
C THR A 211 -8.80 13.32 0.86
N GLY A 212 -9.26 14.57 0.76
CA GLY A 212 -8.66 15.57 -0.13
C GLY A 212 -8.66 15.16 -1.60
N ALA A 213 -9.69 14.42 -2.05
CA ALA A 213 -9.79 14.01 -3.44
C ALA A 213 -10.03 15.24 -4.34
N THR A 214 -9.06 15.52 -5.20
CA THR A 214 -9.09 16.64 -6.13
C THR A 214 -8.79 16.17 -7.54
N ALA A 215 -9.39 16.84 -8.52
CA ALA A 215 -9.08 16.71 -9.93
C ALA A 215 -8.83 18.10 -10.50
N ASN A 216 -7.81 18.28 -11.34
CA ASN A 216 -7.39 19.59 -11.85
C ASN A 216 -7.22 20.66 -10.75
N GLY A 217 -6.76 20.24 -9.56
CA GLY A 217 -6.57 21.11 -8.39
C GLY A 217 -7.86 21.65 -7.75
N GLN A 218 -9.03 21.08 -8.07
CA GLN A 218 -10.31 21.43 -7.45
C GLN A 218 -10.94 20.18 -6.79
N PRO A 219 -11.83 20.36 -5.79
CA PRO A 219 -12.60 19.25 -5.23
C PRO A 219 -13.21 18.37 -6.31
N ILE A 220 -13.02 17.04 -6.23
CA ILE A 220 -13.50 16.13 -7.27
C ILE A 220 -15.02 16.25 -7.48
N GLY A 221 -15.78 16.56 -6.43
CA GLY A 221 -17.22 16.82 -6.47
C GLY A 221 -17.64 17.95 -7.41
N ASN A 222 -16.74 18.89 -7.75
CA ASN A 222 -17.03 19.98 -8.68
C ASN A 222 -17.18 19.51 -10.14
N PHE A 223 -16.81 18.27 -10.44
CA PHE A 223 -16.84 17.70 -11.79
C PHE A 223 -18.03 16.76 -12.02
N ASN A 224 -19.02 16.79 -11.12
CA ASN A 224 -20.17 15.86 -11.13
C ASN A 224 -19.71 14.39 -11.29
N PRO A 225 -18.78 13.92 -10.43
CA PRO A 225 -18.18 12.61 -10.61
C PRO A 225 -19.21 11.52 -10.41
N ASP A 226 -19.00 10.39 -11.07
CA ASP A 226 -19.76 9.19 -10.82
C ASP A 226 -19.41 8.60 -9.45
N GLN A 227 -20.44 8.26 -8.67
CA GLN A 227 -20.28 7.50 -7.43
C GLN A 227 -20.46 6.01 -7.76
N ILE A 228 -19.35 5.28 -7.73
CA ILE A 228 -19.28 3.89 -8.18
C ILE A 228 -19.39 2.96 -6.97
N ASN A 229 -20.32 2.02 -6.98
CA ASN A 229 -20.32 0.86 -6.07
C ASN A 229 -19.74 -0.37 -6.77
N MET A 230 -19.12 -1.27 -6.02
CA MET A 230 -18.68 -2.56 -6.56
C MET A 230 -19.76 -3.60 -6.36
N GLY A 231 -20.15 -4.33 -7.40
CA GLY A 231 -21.19 -5.34 -7.34
C GLY A 231 -21.09 -6.42 -8.41
N SER A 232 -21.67 -7.58 -8.13
CA SER A 232 -21.80 -8.69 -9.08
C SER A 232 -23.20 -9.28 -8.99
N GLY A 233 -23.95 -9.19 -10.09
CA GLY A 233 -25.39 -9.51 -10.10
C GLY A 233 -26.15 -8.63 -9.10
N SER A 234 -26.91 -9.25 -8.19
CA SER A 234 -27.64 -8.54 -7.13
C SER A 234 -26.80 -8.27 -5.87
N THR A 235 -25.53 -8.68 -5.84
CA THR A 235 -24.68 -8.60 -4.65
C THR A 235 -23.79 -7.37 -4.72
N THR A 236 -23.98 -6.44 -3.78
CA THR A 236 -23.00 -5.37 -3.54
C THR A 236 -21.80 -5.94 -2.79
N LYS A 237 -20.61 -5.81 -3.40
CA LYS A 237 -19.32 -6.24 -2.82
C LYS A 237 -18.66 -5.14 -2.00
N ALA A 238 -18.75 -3.90 -2.47
CA ALA A 238 -18.30 -2.72 -1.73
C ALA A 238 -19.19 -1.51 -2.05
N SER A 239 -19.41 -0.65 -1.05
CA SER A 239 -20.25 0.54 -1.18
C SER A 239 -19.46 1.82 -0.93
N THR A 240 -19.62 2.78 -1.81
CA THR A 240 -19.01 4.12 -1.72
C THR A 240 -19.96 5.08 -1.02
N SER A 241 -19.46 5.88 -0.07
CA SER A 241 -20.25 6.92 0.59
C SER A 241 -20.43 8.14 -0.32
N ALA A 242 -21.43 8.98 -0.01
CA ALA A 242 -21.49 10.33 -0.58
C ALA A 242 -20.23 11.13 -0.22
N LEU A 243 -19.87 12.10 -1.07
CA LEU A 243 -18.79 13.06 -0.77
C LEU A 243 -19.18 13.98 0.38
N SER A 244 -18.24 14.16 1.31
CA SER A 244 -18.28 15.18 2.34
C SER A 244 -17.30 16.31 1.96
N GLY A 245 -17.81 17.54 1.89
CA GLY A 245 -17.03 18.71 1.46
C GLY A 245 -16.59 18.67 -0.01
N GLY A 246 -17.15 17.76 -0.82
CA GLY A 246 -16.77 17.57 -2.22
C GLY A 246 -15.47 16.79 -2.44
N GLU A 247 -14.79 16.35 -1.38
CA GLU A 247 -13.43 15.76 -1.45
C GLU A 247 -13.26 14.46 -0.67
N ASN A 248 -14.06 14.24 0.37
CA ASN A 248 -13.82 13.14 1.31
C ASN A 248 -14.91 12.08 1.20
N PHE A 249 -14.52 10.82 1.16
CA PHE A 249 -15.47 9.71 1.11
C PHE A 249 -14.83 8.44 1.67
N SER A 250 -15.64 7.39 1.82
CA SER A 250 -15.16 6.06 2.16
C SER A 250 -15.73 5.01 1.23
N VAL A 251 -14.96 3.94 1.06
CA VAL A 251 -15.44 2.70 0.45
C VAL A 251 -15.49 1.64 1.54
N THR A 252 -16.63 0.98 1.70
CA THR A 252 -16.84 -0.05 2.73
C THR A 252 -17.08 -1.40 2.07
N TRP A 253 -16.26 -2.38 2.41
CA TRP A 253 -16.46 -3.78 2.03
C TRP A 253 -17.78 -4.31 2.59
N LYS A 254 -18.50 -5.09 1.80
CA LYS A 254 -19.79 -5.72 2.14
C LYS A 254 -19.77 -7.23 1.96
N HIS A 255 -19.14 -7.70 0.89
CA HIS A 255 -19.11 -9.11 0.52
C HIS A 255 -17.88 -9.45 -0.34
N SER A 256 -17.43 -10.71 -0.28
CA SER A 256 -16.34 -11.27 -1.10
C SER A 256 -16.78 -11.69 -2.50
#